data_AF-A0A147GPX6-F1
#
_entry.id   AF-A0A147GPX6-F1
#
_cell.length_a   1.000
_cell.length_b   1.000
_cell.length_c   1.000
_cell.angle_alpha   90.00
_cell.angle_beta   90.00
_cell.angle_gamma   90.00
#
_symmetry.space_group_name_H-M   'P 1'
#
loop_
_entity.id
_entity.type
_entity.pdbx_description
1 polymer ?
#
loop_
_entity_poly.entity_id
_entity_poly.type
_entity_poly.pdbx_seq_one_letter_code
_entity_poly.pdbx_strand_id
1 'polypeptide(L)'
;MERQPPCPDDTFLAAEAALRARFLHGLAQRRAAIFGAADAAARRLALHRLAGAAGSFGFAQLGRLAREAEGRAAAGDPLPTLQAALDGLIDAHPNDTPWKSAASPPTTMRS
;
A
#
# COMPACT_ATOMS: atom_id res chain seq x y z
N MET A 1 -27.29 -15.08 28.30
CA MET A 1 -26.02 -14.86 27.58
C MET A 1 -26.35 -14.15 26.29
N GLU A 2 -26.49 -12.82 26.35
CA GLU A 2 -26.82 -12.01 25.19
C GLU A 2 -25.54 -11.81 24.37
N ARG A 3 -25.52 -12.32 23.14
CA ARG A 3 -24.44 -12.00 22.19
C ARG A 3 -24.69 -10.57 21.70
N GLN A 4 -24.04 -9.61 22.34
CA GLN A 4 -23.95 -8.23 21.85
C GLN A 4 -23.47 -8.29 20.38
N PRO A 5 -24.23 -7.75 19.40
CA PRO A 5 -23.71 -7.61 18.05
C PRO A 5 -22.52 -6.63 18.08
N PRO A 6 -21.44 -6.87 17.31
CA PRO A 6 -20.32 -5.94 17.24
C PRO A 6 -20.84 -4.59 16.73
N CYS A 7 -20.38 -3.50 17.35
CA CYS A 7 -20.68 -2.14 16.92
C CYS A 7 -20.24 -1.97 15.45
N PRO A 8 -21.04 -1.35 14.56
CA PRO A 8 -20.72 -1.26 13.13
C PRO A 8 -19.39 -0.54 12.83
N ASP A 9 -18.93 0.33 13.72
CA ASP A 9 -17.69 1.10 13.56
C ASP A 9 -16.43 0.20 13.58
N ASP A 10 -16.41 -0.87 14.37
CA ASP A 10 -15.23 -1.74 14.50
C ASP A 10 -14.98 -2.58 13.24
N THR A 11 -16.06 -2.95 12.54
CA THR A 11 -15.97 -3.77 11.32
C THR A 11 -15.41 -2.95 10.15
N PHE A 12 -15.79 -1.67 10.04
CA PHE A 12 -15.28 -0.77 9.01
C PHE A 12 -13.79 -0.49 9.21
N LEU A 13 -13.36 -0.21 10.45
CA LEU A 13 -11.96 0.01 10.79
C LEU A 13 -11.10 -1.23 10.52
N ALA A 14 -11.61 -2.42 10.82
CA ALA A 14 -10.92 -3.68 10.52
C ALA A 14 -10.76 -3.91 9.00
N ALA A 15 -11.79 -3.60 8.21
CA ALA A 15 -11.73 -3.71 6.75
C ALA A 15 -10.73 -2.71 6.14
N GLU A 16 -10.70 -1.47 6.62
CA GLU A 16 -9.72 -0.47 6.21
C GLU A 16 -8.28 -0.89 6.55
N ALA A 17 -8.06 -1.39 7.77
CA ALA A 17 -6.76 -1.90 8.20
C ALA A 17 -6.26 -3.05 7.31
N ALA A 18 -7.13 -3.98 6.93
CA ALA A 18 -6.79 -5.09 6.03
C ALA A 18 -6.42 -4.60 4.61
N LEU A 19 -7.13 -3.60 4.09
CA LEU A 19 -6.80 -2.97 2.81
C LEU A 19 -5.43 -2.28 2.84
N ARG A 20 -5.13 -1.55 3.92
CA ARG A 20 -3.82 -0.91 4.12
C ARG A 20 -2.69 -1.93 4.23
N ALA A 21 -2.89 -3.00 5.00
CA ALA A 21 -1.91 -4.08 5.12
C ALA A 21 -1.61 -4.73 3.76
N ARG A 22 -2.63 -4.95 2.93
CA ARG A 22 -2.45 -5.48 1.57
C ARG A 22 -1.66 -4.53 0.66
N PHE A 23 -1.87 -3.22 0.81
CA PHE A 23 -1.08 -2.23 0.08
C PHE A 23 0.41 -2.30 0.46
N LEU A 24 0.70 -2.29 1.77
CA LEU A 24 2.05 -2.34 2.34
C LEU A 24 2.80 -3.62 1.94
N HIS A 25 2.11 -4.78 1.93
CA HIS A 25 2.71 -6.05 1.51
C HIS A 25 3.25 -6.02 0.08
N GLY A 26 2.58 -5.31 -0.83
CA GLY A 26 3.02 -5.15 -2.21
C GLY A 26 3.98 -3.99 -2.44
N LEU A 27 4.36 -3.24 -1.41
CA LEU A 27 5.12 -2.00 -1.55
C LEU A 27 6.55 -2.25 -2.01
N ALA A 28 7.22 -3.27 -1.47
CA ALA A 28 8.57 -3.67 -1.89
C ALA A 28 8.65 -4.02 -3.38
N GLN A 29 7.66 -4.77 -3.90
CA GLN A 29 7.59 -5.10 -5.32
C GLN A 29 7.39 -3.85 -6.19
N ARG A 30 6.52 -2.92 -5.76
CA ARG A 30 6.30 -1.66 -6.48
C ARG A 30 7.54 -0.77 -6.49
N ARG A 31 8.26 -0.71 -5.37
CA ARG A 31 9.56 -0.04 -5.27
C ARG A 31 10.54 -0.63 -6.29
N ALA A 32 10.72 -1.94 -6.30
CA ALA A 32 11.60 -2.61 -7.27
C ALA A 32 11.19 -2.32 -8.73
N ALA A 33 9.89 -2.27 -9.03
CA ALA A 33 9.38 -1.93 -10.36
C ALA A 33 9.65 -0.47 -10.77
N ILE A 34 9.73 0.48 -9.83
CA ILE A 34 10.01 1.89 -10.10
C ILE A 34 11.51 2.10 -10.33
N PHE A 35 12.36 1.61 -9.42
CA PHE A 35 13.80 1.86 -9.44
C PHE A 35 14.58 0.88 -10.34
N GLY A 36 14.00 -0.29 -10.63
CA GLY A 36 14.53 -1.27 -11.59
C GLY A 36 13.92 -1.18 -12.99
N ALA A 37 13.11 -0.15 -13.27
CA ALA A 37 12.48 0.03 -14.58
C ALA A 37 13.56 0.21 -15.68
N ALA A 38 13.41 -0.52 -16.79
CA ALA A 38 14.36 -0.48 -17.91
C ALA A 38 14.37 0.87 -18.66
N ASP A 39 13.25 1.60 -18.64
CA ASP A 39 13.12 2.87 -19.33
C ASP A 39 12.18 3.85 -18.60
N ALA A 40 12.19 5.10 -19.05
CA ALA A 40 11.39 6.17 -18.46
C ALA A 40 9.87 5.96 -18.60
N ALA A 41 9.39 5.26 -19.64
CA ALA A 41 7.97 4.98 -19.82
C ALA A 41 7.49 3.92 -18.82
N ALA A 42 8.26 2.84 -18.64
CA ALA A 42 8.02 1.81 -17.63
C ALA A 42 8.03 2.41 -16.21
N ARG A 43 8.99 3.29 -15.92
CA ARG A 43 9.07 4.00 -14.63
C ARG A 43 7.84 4.88 -14.39
N ARG A 44 7.44 5.70 -15.38
CA ARG A 44 6.23 6.54 -15.27
C ARG A 44 4.98 5.70 -15.04
N LEU A 45 4.84 4.56 -15.73
CA LEU A 45 3.69 3.67 -15.52
C LEU A 45 3.68 3.09 -14.11
N ALA A 46 4.83 2.70 -13.57
CA ALA A 46 4.95 2.21 -12.19
C ALA A 46 4.60 3.31 -11.17
N LEU A 47 5.06 4.53 -11.39
CA LEU A 47 4.75 5.71 -10.56
C LEU A 47 3.26 6.07 -10.62
N HIS A 48 2.65 6.07 -11.81
CA HIS A 48 1.22 6.30 -11.99
C HIS A 48 0.38 5.30 -11.19
N ARG A 49 0.75 4.01 -11.26
CA ARG A 49 0.08 2.94 -10.51
C ARG A 49 0.25 3.11 -9.00
N LEU A 50 1.44 3.49 -8.55
CA LEU A 50 1.70 3.79 -7.14
C LEU A 50 0.84 4.97 -6.67
N ALA A 51 0.78 6.04 -7.44
CA ALA A 51 -0.02 7.22 -7.12
C ALA A 51 -1.52 6.89 -6.97
N GLY A 52 -2.06 6.12 -7.92
CA GLY A 52 -3.45 5.67 -7.87
C GLY A 52 -3.74 4.78 -6.66
N ALA A 53 -2.90 3.77 -6.43
CA ALA A 53 -3.07 2.86 -5.30
C ALA A 53 -2.94 3.60 -3.96
N ALA A 54 -1.92 4.43 -3.78
CA ALA A 54 -1.68 5.18 -2.55
C ALA A 54 -2.89 6.05 -2.17
N GLY A 55 -3.55 6.69 -3.15
CA GLY A 55 -4.79 7.44 -2.93
C GLY A 55 -5.94 6.56 -2.41
N SER A 56 -6.15 5.38 -2.99
CA SER A 56 -7.23 4.47 -2.59
C SER A 56 -7.04 3.86 -1.19
N PHE A 57 -5.81 3.78 -0.69
CA PHE A 57 -5.49 3.19 0.62
C PHE A 57 -5.20 4.23 1.72
N GLY A 58 -5.34 5.53 1.44
CA GLY A 58 -5.15 6.60 2.43
C GLY A 58 -3.72 7.13 2.57
N PHE A 59 -2.79 6.74 1.69
CA PHE A 59 -1.40 7.21 1.68
C PHE A 59 -1.23 8.46 0.79
N ALA A 60 -1.96 9.53 1.11
CA ALA A 60 -2.03 10.73 0.28
C ALA A 60 -0.65 11.37 -0.03
N GLN A 61 0.24 11.42 0.96
CA GLN A 61 1.60 11.97 0.78
C GLN A 61 2.44 11.13 -0.19
N LEU A 62 2.37 9.80 -0.07
CA LEU A 62 3.07 8.89 -0.97
C LEU A 62 2.53 9.01 -2.40
N GLY A 63 1.21 9.14 -2.54
CA GLY A 63 0.59 9.35 -3.84
C GLY A 63 1.01 10.65 -4.52
N ARG A 64 1.14 11.73 -3.73
CA ARG A 64 1.64 13.03 -4.21
C ARG A 64 3.09 12.93 -4.71
N LEU A 65 3.99 12.36 -3.91
CA LEU A 65 5.39 12.16 -4.30
C LEU A 65 5.52 11.32 -5.58
N ALA A 66 4.68 10.28 -5.72
CA ALA A 66 4.65 9.46 -6.93
C ALA A 66 4.16 10.25 -8.16
N ARG A 67 3.17 11.14 -8.02
CA ARG A 67 2.72 12.04 -9.11
C ARG A 67 3.77 13.07 -9.49
N GLU A 68 4.45 13.64 -8.50
CA GLU A 68 5.54 14.58 -8.72
C GLU A 68 6.69 13.91 -9.49
N ALA A 69 7.03 12.66 -9.13
CA ALA A 69 8.02 11.86 -9.84
C ALA A 69 7.56 11.37 -11.23
N GLU A 70 6.26 11.18 -11.43
CA GLU A 70 5.67 10.84 -12.75
C GLU A 70 5.76 12.04 -13.72
N GLY A 71 5.60 13.25 -13.20
CA GLY A 71 5.68 14.50 -13.95
C GLY A 71 7.07 14.78 -14.53
N ARG A 72 7.15 15.72 -15.48
CA ARG A 72 8.45 16.28 -15.88
C ARG A 72 8.93 17.17 -14.74
N ALA A 73 10.04 16.78 -14.11
CA ALA A 73 10.70 17.50 -13.02
C ALA A 73 10.92 18.98 -13.36
N ALA A 74 9.99 19.84 -12.95
CA ALA A 74 10.11 21.29 -13.08
C ALA A 74 10.78 21.91 -11.83
N ALA A 75 10.86 21.16 -10.72
CA ALA A 75 11.45 21.60 -9.46
C ALA A 75 12.11 20.41 -8.75
N GLY A 76 13.37 20.13 -9.11
CA GLY A 76 14.16 19.05 -8.49
C GLY A 76 13.66 17.64 -8.85
N ASP A 77 14.48 16.65 -8.52
CA ASP A 77 14.10 15.24 -8.66
C ASP A 77 13.44 14.76 -7.36
N PRO A 78 12.12 14.44 -7.36
CA PRO A 78 11.43 13.92 -6.18
C PRO A 78 11.68 12.42 -5.95
N LEU A 79 12.38 11.72 -6.85
CA LEU A 79 12.69 10.29 -6.72
C LEU A 79 13.41 9.93 -5.41
N PRO A 80 14.44 10.67 -4.93
CA PRO A 80 15.10 10.35 -3.66
C PRO A 80 14.16 10.44 -2.47
N THR A 81 13.31 11.47 -2.42
CA THR A 81 12.31 11.63 -1.35
C THR A 81 11.26 10.52 -1.40
N LEU A 82 10.79 10.17 -2.60
CA LEU A 82 9.89 9.03 -2.79
C LEU A 82 10.54 7.72 -2.35
N GLN A 83 11.82 7.53 -2.67
CA GLN A 83 12.57 6.33 -2.28
C GLN A 83 12.66 6.21 -0.75
N ALA A 84 13.06 7.27 -0.06
CA ALA A 84 13.15 7.29 1.40
C ALA A 84 11.79 7.02 2.07
N ALA A 85 10.69 7.57 1.52
CA ALA A 85 9.35 7.31 2.02
C ALA A 85 8.94 5.84 1.83
N LEU A 86 9.29 5.23 0.69
CA LEU A 86 9.04 3.80 0.44
C LEU A 86 9.88 2.92 1.38
N ASP A 87 11.17 3.23 1.55
CA ASP A 87 12.09 2.49 2.42
C ASP A 87 11.61 2.53 3.87
N GLY A 88 11.25 3.71 4.40
CA GLY A 88 10.72 3.82 5.76
C GLY A 88 9.43 3.04 5.99
N LEU A 89 8.53 2.97 5.00
CA LEU A 89 7.32 2.16 5.09
C LEU A 89 7.58 0.66 4.99
N ILE A 90 8.59 0.24 4.22
CA ILE A 90 9.00 -1.17 4.11
C ILE A 90 9.69 -1.61 5.41
N ASP A 91 10.58 -0.78 5.96
CA ASP A 91 11.31 -1.08 7.19
C ASP A 91 10.39 -1.09 8.42
N ALA A 92 9.36 -0.23 8.45
CA ALA A 92 8.33 -0.24 9.49
C ALA A 92 7.36 -1.42 9.38
N HIS A 93 7.27 -2.04 8.19
CA HIS A 93 6.41 -3.17 7.90
C HIS A 93 7.19 -4.26 7.17
N PRO A 94 8.20 -4.87 7.84
CA PRO A 94 8.93 -5.98 7.27
C PRO A 94 7.92 -7.06 6.90
N ASN A 95 8.11 -7.64 5.72
CA ASN A 95 7.09 -8.44 5.04
C ASN A 95 6.97 -9.83 5.70
N ASP A 96 6.55 -9.88 6.96
CA ASP A 96 6.64 -11.08 7.81
C ASP A 96 5.47 -12.06 7.63
N THR A 97 4.46 -11.74 6.82
CA THR A 97 3.41 -12.72 6.55
C THR A 97 2.74 -12.52 5.18
N PRO A 98 2.55 -13.58 4.39
CA PRO A 98 1.65 -13.52 3.26
C PRO A 98 0.25 -13.18 3.77
N TRP A 99 -0.29 -12.02 3.39
CA TRP A 99 -1.67 -11.61 3.72
C TRP A 99 -2.73 -12.65 3.30
N LYS A 100 -2.37 -13.60 2.41
CA LYS A 100 -3.20 -14.74 2.01
C LYS A 100 -3.42 -15.77 3.12
N SER A 101 -2.61 -15.79 4.18
CA SER A 101 -2.73 -16.78 5.26
C SER A 101 -3.61 -16.34 6.43
N ALA A 102 -3.93 -15.05 6.55
CA ALA A 102 -4.77 -14.52 7.64
C ALA A 102 -6.29 -14.58 7.34
N ALA A 103 -6.67 -14.97 6.13
CA ALA A 103 -8.08 -15.17 5.76
C ALA A 103 -8.51 -16.61 6.06
N SER A 104 -8.43 -17.04 7.32
CA SER A 104 -9.28 -18.15 7.77
C SER A 104 -10.70 -17.59 7.90
N PRO A 105 -11.70 -18.04 7.10
CA PRO A 105 -13.08 -17.77 7.46
C PRO A 105 -13.33 -18.41 8.84
N PRO A 106 -14.20 -17.85 9.70
CA PRO A 106 -14.69 -18.60 10.84
C PRO A 106 -15.43 -19.83 10.28
N THR A 107 -14.76 -20.98 10.27
CA THR A 107 -15.42 -22.28 10.11
C THR A 107 -16.41 -22.38 11.26
N THR A 108 -17.65 -22.01 10.97
CA THR A 108 -18.78 -22.30 11.84
C THR A 108 -19.05 -23.78 11.65
N MET A 109 -18.37 -24.59 12.45
CA MET A 109 -18.71 -26.00 12.62
C MET A 109 -20.05 -26.02 13.34
N ARG A 110 -21.11 -26.35 12.60
CA ARG A 110 -22.47 -26.54 13.13
C ARG A 110 -22.58 -28.01 13.54
N SER A 111 -22.82 -28.28 14.81
CA SER A 111 -23.32 -29.56 15.34
C SER A 111 -24.45 -29.27 16.29
#